data_AF-A0A2S4N447-F1
#
_entry.id   AF-A0A2S4N447-F1
#
_cell.length_a   1.000
_cell.length_b   1.000
_cell.length_c   1.000
_cell.angle_alpha   90.00
_cell.angle_beta   90.00
_cell.angle_gamma   90.00
#
_symmetry.space_group_name_H-M   'P 1'
#
loop_
_entity.id
_entity.type
_entity.pdbx_description
1 polymer ?
#
loop_
_entity_poly.entity_id
_entity_poly.type
_entity_poly.pdbx_seq_one_letter_code
_entity_poly.pdbx_strand_id
1 'polypeptide(L)'
;MKLYSLIIIFIIFSFDGYSQIVNISRDSITNKLIDFLIKKDEIKSNQIEDYKNHKLNITFIGMLNGYSKNELIEGLYFFSKGASHSRVFGLIIQKSDFVILDLSNRESLNEAIKLVLDYCEQNKYCVEITKDYITKLLKTYYNINKSPYSPGDVNCRKRITDIKNLP
;
A
#
# COMPACT_ATOMS: atom_id res chain seq x y z
N MET A 1 -6.35 51.74 -28.91
CA MET A 1 -6.08 50.33 -28.55
C MET A 1 -4.78 50.18 -27.75
N LYS A 2 -4.61 50.84 -26.58
CA LYS A 2 -3.31 50.80 -25.85
C LYS A 2 -3.39 50.82 -24.32
N LEU A 3 -4.53 50.44 -23.72
CA LEU A 3 -4.64 50.34 -22.25
C LEU A 3 -5.13 48.96 -21.77
N TYR A 4 -6.08 48.35 -22.50
CA TYR A 4 -6.63 47.05 -22.15
C TYR A 4 -5.66 45.86 -22.33
N SER A 5 -4.63 46.01 -23.18
CA SER A 5 -3.66 44.92 -23.42
C SER A 5 -2.66 44.73 -22.27
N LEU A 6 -2.50 45.73 -21.40
CA LEU A 6 -1.52 45.73 -20.30
C LEU A 6 -2.09 45.08 -19.02
N ILE A 7 -3.42 45.14 -18.85
CA ILE A 7 -4.12 44.56 -17.69
C ILE A 7 -4.24 43.03 -17.81
N ILE A 8 -4.34 42.50 -19.04
CA ILE A 8 -4.47 41.06 -19.28
C ILE A 8 -3.16 40.30 -18.98
N ILE A 9 -1.99 40.94 -19.17
CA ILE A 9 -0.69 40.29 -18.92
C ILE A 9 -0.40 40.12 -17.42
N PHE A 10 -0.95 41.00 -16.56
CA PHE A 10 -0.72 40.93 -15.11
C PHE A 10 -1.51 39.82 -14.41
N ILE A 11 -2.63 39.37 -14.99
CA ILE A 11 -3.46 38.29 -14.41
C ILE A 11 -2.88 36.90 -14.70
N ILE A 12 -2.03 36.77 -15.72
CA ILE A 12 -1.45 35.46 -16.12
C ILE A 12 -0.21 35.11 -15.26
N PHE A 13 0.39 36.08 -14.56
CA PHE A 13 1.59 35.86 -13.74
C PHE A 13 1.33 35.60 -12.24
N SER A 14 0.06 35.51 -11.81
CA SER A 14 -0.27 35.32 -10.38
C SER A 14 -0.72 33.91 -10.01
N PHE A 15 -0.62 32.94 -10.92
CA PHE A 15 -0.92 31.54 -10.64
C PHE A 15 0.32 30.64 -10.77
N ASP A 16 1.47 31.11 -10.27
CA ASP A 16 2.43 30.17 -9.67
C ASP A 16 1.86 29.74 -8.32
N GLY A 17 0.77 28.96 -8.38
CA GLY A 17 0.36 28.10 -7.29
C GLY A 17 1.48 27.09 -7.11
N TYR A 18 2.53 27.48 -6.36
CA TYR A 18 3.40 26.54 -5.69
C TYR A 18 2.48 25.65 -4.87
N SER A 19 2.08 24.52 -5.46
CA SER A 19 1.52 23.42 -4.71
C SER A 19 2.59 23.10 -3.69
N GLN A 20 2.41 23.58 -2.45
CA GLN A 20 3.26 23.21 -1.35
C GLN A 20 3.26 21.69 -1.37
N ILE A 21 4.44 21.10 -1.58
CA ILE A 21 4.59 19.66 -1.46
C ILE A 21 4.33 19.39 0.02
N VAL A 22 3.11 18.97 0.35
CA VAL A 22 2.74 18.60 1.71
C VAL A 22 3.42 17.27 1.96
N ASN A 23 4.58 17.31 2.60
CA ASN A 23 5.27 16.08 2.98
C ASN A 23 4.42 15.35 4.02
N ILE A 24 4.10 14.07 3.75
CA ILE A 24 3.33 13.25 4.68
C ILE A 24 4.25 12.83 5.81
N SER A 25 3.93 13.24 7.04
CA SER A 25 4.68 12.83 8.22
C SER A 25 4.53 11.33 8.50
N ARG A 26 5.57 10.72 9.08
CA ARG A 26 5.53 9.35 9.59
C ARG A 26 4.31 9.10 10.49
N ASP A 27 3.96 10.05 11.35
CA ASP A 27 2.83 9.92 12.28
C ASP A 27 1.49 9.89 11.53
N SER A 28 1.34 10.69 10.48
CA SER A 28 0.15 10.68 9.62
C SER A 28 -0.04 9.33 8.92
N ILE A 29 1.03 8.79 8.33
CA ILE A 29 1.03 7.44 7.73
C ILE A 29 0.66 6.41 8.80
N THR A 30 1.37 6.42 9.93
CA THR A 30 1.18 5.47 11.03
C THR A 30 -0.27 5.42 11.49
N ASN A 31 -0.89 6.58 11.75
CA ASN A 31 -2.28 6.66 12.19
C ASN A 31 -3.24 6.09 11.13
N LYS A 32 -3.03 6.41 9.85
CA LYS A 32 -3.86 5.92 8.75
C LYS A 32 -3.73 4.42 8.54
N LEU A 33 -2.53 3.86 8.72
CA LEU A 33 -2.31 2.42 8.68
C LEU A 33 -3.00 1.73 9.86
N ILE A 34 -2.98 2.32 11.06
CA ILE A 34 -3.70 1.78 12.23
C ILE A 34 -5.21 1.78 11.97
N ASP A 35 -5.77 2.90 11.51
CA ASP A 35 -7.19 2.99 11.16
C ASP A 35 -7.60 1.93 10.13
N PHE A 36 -6.75 1.70 9.12
CA PHE A 36 -6.96 0.65 8.13
C PHE A 36 -6.95 -0.75 8.77
N LEU A 37 -5.96 -1.05 9.63
CA LEU A 37 -5.88 -2.33 10.32
C LEU A 37 -7.08 -2.57 11.26
N ILE A 38 -7.58 -1.53 11.93
CA ILE A 38 -8.80 -1.60 12.75
C ILE A 38 -9.99 -1.99 11.87
N LYS A 39 -10.17 -1.32 10.71
CA LYS A 39 -11.26 -1.62 9.76
C LYS A 39 -11.19 -3.01 9.14
N LYS A 40 -10.01 -3.65 9.16
CA LYS A 40 -9.78 -5.00 8.64
C LYS A 40 -9.81 -6.07 9.72
N ASP A 41 -10.20 -5.72 10.94
CA ASP A 41 -10.24 -6.59 12.12
C ASP A 41 -8.86 -7.22 12.46
N GLU A 42 -7.76 -6.56 12.07
CA GLU A 42 -6.39 -6.98 12.38
C GLU A 42 -5.94 -6.53 13.79
N ILE A 43 -6.72 -5.66 14.42
CA ILE A 43 -6.51 -5.19 15.80
C ILE A 43 -7.78 -5.50 16.61
N LYS A 44 -7.61 -6.31 17.65
CA LYS A 44 -8.72 -6.71 18.53
C LYS A 44 -9.23 -5.53 19.35
N SER A 45 -10.52 -5.51 19.69
CA SER A 45 -11.17 -4.40 20.40
C SER A 45 -10.46 -3.98 21.69
N ASN A 46 -9.96 -4.94 22.48
CA ASN A 46 -9.18 -4.65 23.69
C ASN A 46 -7.85 -3.94 23.38
N GLN A 47 -7.19 -4.29 22.28
CA GLN A 47 -5.95 -3.64 21.84
C GLN A 47 -6.22 -2.23 21.29
N ILE A 48 -7.40 -1.97 20.73
CA ILE A 48 -7.81 -0.63 20.28
C ILE A 48 -7.92 0.32 21.47
N GLU A 49 -8.58 -0.12 22.54
CA GLU A 49 -8.75 0.68 23.76
C GLU A 49 -7.39 0.94 24.44
N ASP A 50 -6.53 -0.08 24.54
CA ASP A 50 -5.18 0.09 25.08
C ASP A 50 -4.32 1.03 24.23
N TYR A 51 -4.45 1.00 22.91
CA TYR A 51 -3.78 1.94 22.01
C TYR A 51 -4.26 3.38 22.23
N LYS A 52 -5.59 3.61 22.28
CA LYS A 52 -6.17 4.94 22.53
C LYS A 52 -5.77 5.51 23.89
N ASN A 53 -5.58 4.63 24.88
CA ASN A 53 -5.14 4.99 26.23
C ASN A 53 -3.61 5.02 26.39
N HIS A 54 -2.83 4.96 25.31
CA HIS A 54 -1.36 4.97 25.31
C HIS A 54 -0.71 3.83 26.12
N LYS A 55 -1.42 2.72 26.32
CA LYS A 55 -0.95 1.52 27.03
C LYS A 55 -0.30 0.49 26.11
N LEU A 56 -0.54 0.59 24.80
CA LEU A 56 -0.02 -0.32 23.79
C LEU A 56 0.54 0.45 22.59
N ASN A 57 1.76 0.11 22.18
CA ASN A 57 2.33 0.59 20.92
C ASN A 57 2.08 -0.44 19.81
N ILE A 58 1.50 0.01 18.69
CA ILE A 58 1.33 -0.80 17.49
C ILE A 58 2.55 -0.60 16.61
N THR A 59 3.30 -1.66 16.39
CA THR A 59 4.49 -1.64 15.53
C THR A 59 4.17 -2.21 14.16
N PHE A 60 4.84 -1.65 13.15
CA PHE A 60 4.75 -2.10 11.76
C PHE A 60 6.07 -2.75 11.33
N ILE A 61 5.96 -3.86 10.60
CA ILE A 61 7.11 -4.52 9.96
C ILE A 61 7.09 -4.18 8.46
N GLY A 62 8.26 -4.11 7.81
CA GLY A 62 8.39 -4.07 6.35
C GLY A 62 8.54 -2.69 5.70
N MET A 63 8.25 -1.60 6.43
CA MET A 63 8.41 -0.22 5.92
C MET A 63 9.61 0.54 6.52
N LEU A 64 10.27 -0.03 7.54
CA LEU A 64 11.28 0.68 8.34
C LEU A 64 12.49 1.15 7.51
N ASN A 65 12.89 0.37 6.50
CA ASN A 65 14.03 0.70 5.65
C ASN A 65 13.70 1.74 4.56
N GLY A 66 12.42 2.10 4.38
CA GLY A 66 12.00 3.09 3.40
C GLY A 66 12.10 4.53 3.89
N TYR A 67 12.36 4.74 5.19
CA TYR A 67 12.37 6.09 5.76
C TYR A 67 13.72 6.78 5.60
N SER A 68 13.71 8.01 5.06
CA SER A 68 14.83 8.95 5.05
C SER A 68 14.39 10.24 5.70
N LYS A 69 15.14 10.75 6.69
CA LYS A 69 14.83 12.00 7.42
C LYS A 69 13.35 12.11 7.89
N ASN A 70 12.80 11.02 8.44
CA ASN A 70 11.39 10.87 8.89
C ASN A 70 10.31 10.85 7.80
N GLU A 71 10.68 10.79 6.53
CA GLU A 71 9.77 10.69 5.40
C GLU A 71 9.94 9.33 4.72
N LEU A 72 8.84 8.69 4.35
CA LEU A 72 8.91 7.45 3.59
C LEU A 72 9.17 7.82 2.13
N ILE A 73 10.24 7.26 1.55
CA ILE A 73 10.60 7.53 0.14
C ILE A 73 9.48 7.02 -0.77
N GLU A 74 9.33 7.61 -1.96
CA GLU A 74 8.41 7.10 -2.97
C GLU A 74 8.72 5.64 -3.33
N GLY A 75 7.68 4.83 -3.47
CA GLY A 75 7.86 3.42 -3.75
C GLY A 75 6.68 2.55 -3.36
N LEU A 76 6.80 1.27 -3.72
CA LEU A 76 5.91 0.21 -3.27
C LEU A 76 6.52 -0.51 -2.07
N TYR A 77 5.80 -0.50 -0.95
CA TYR A 77 6.15 -1.15 0.30
C TYR A 77 5.13 -2.23 0.65
N PHE A 78 5.56 -3.15 1.51
CA PHE A 78 4.70 -4.15 2.11
C PHE A 78 4.79 -4.00 3.62
N PHE A 79 3.65 -4.06 4.29
CA PHE A 79 3.59 -3.91 5.73
C PHE A 79 2.63 -4.90 6.39
N SER A 80 2.89 -5.17 7.65
CA SER A 80 2.03 -5.95 8.53
C SER A 80 2.14 -5.43 9.95
N LYS A 81 1.14 -5.78 10.77
CA LYS A 81 1.22 -5.63 12.22
C LYS A 81 2.36 -6.51 12.75
N GLY A 82 3.12 -6.00 13.71
CA GLY A 82 4.24 -6.69 14.35
C GLY A 82 3.85 -7.88 15.24
N ALA A 83 3.09 -8.84 14.71
CA ALA A 83 2.72 -10.08 15.37
C ALA A 83 2.89 -11.28 14.42
N SER A 84 3.15 -12.46 14.98
CA SER A 84 3.26 -13.72 14.26
C SER A 84 1.95 -14.01 13.49
N HIS A 85 2.08 -14.38 12.20
CA HIS A 85 0.97 -14.70 11.29
C HIS A 85 0.00 -13.55 10.96
N SER A 86 0.44 -12.29 11.06
CA SER A 86 -0.37 -11.14 10.62
C SER A 86 -0.51 -11.11 9.10
N ARG A 87 -1.68 -10.65 8.61
CA ARG A 87 -1.86 -10.38 7.18
C ARG A 87 -0.92 -9.25 6.73
N VAL A 88 -0.48 -9.36 5.49
CA VAL A 88 0.40 -8.37 4.85
C VAL A 88 -0.39 -7.58 3.81
N PHE A 89 -0.19 -6.27 3.84
CA PHE A 89 -0.83 -5.31 2.94
C PHE A 89 0.25 -4.56 2.15
N GLY A 90 -0.14 -4.00 1.00
CA GLY A 90 0.74 -3.14 0.21
C GLY A 90 0.54 -1.67 0.56
N LEU A 91 1.53 -0.85 0.24
CA LEU A 91 1.48 0.60 0.39
C LEU A 91 2.25 1.25 -0.76
N ILE A 92 1.58 2.05 -1.57
CA ILE A 92 2.22 2.90 -2.58
C ILE A 92 2.42 4.28 -1.96
N ILE A 93 3.64 4.81 -2.02
CA ILE A 93 3.96 6.19 -1.67
C ILE A 93 4.29 6.94 -2.96
N GLN A 94 3.60 8.05 -3.21
CA GLN A 94 3.83 8.88 -4.39
C GLN A 94 3.61 10.35 -4.02
N LYS A 95 4.68 11.16 -4.12
CA LYS A 95 4.68 12.58 -3.76
C LYS A 95 4.15 12.80 -2.34
N SER A 96 3.06 13.57 -2.22
CA SER A 96 2.36 13.93 -0.99
C SER A 96 1.15 13.03 -0.71
N ASP A 97 1.04 11.87 -1.36
CA ASP A 97 -0.07 10.93 -1.16
C ASP A 97 0.41 9.48 -0.96
N PHE A 98 -0.47 8.66 -0.42
CA PHE A 98 -0.26 7.22 -0.32
C PHE A 98 -1.55 6.42 -0.50
N VAL A 99 -1.39 5.21 -1.02
CA VAL A 99 -2.50 4.28 -1.22
C VAL A 99 -2.19 2.96 -0.54
N ILE A 100 -3.07 2.55 0.38
CA ILE A 100 -3.00 1.22 1.01
C ILE A 100 -3.65 0.21 0.08
N LEU A 101 -2.92 -0.86 -0.23
CA LEU A 101 -3.37 -1.95 -1.09
C LEU A 101 -3.85 -3.12 -0.23
N ASP A 102 -5.15 -3.42 -0.29
CA ASP A 102 -5.71 -4.61 0.34
C ASP A 102 -5.47 -5.84 -0.53
N LEU A 103 -4.80 -6.84 0.03
CA LEU A 103 -4.47 -8.10 -0.63
C LEU A 103 -5.16 -9.29 0.06
N SER A 104 -6.31 -9.06 0.71
CA SER A 104 -7.02 -10.09 1.48
C SER A 104 -7.86 -11.03 0.61
N ASN A 105 -8.32 -10.56 -0.55
CA ASN A 105 -9.20 -11.29 -1.45
C ASN A 105 -8.86 -11.01 -2.93
N ARG A 106 -9.48 -11.77 -3.84
CA ARG A 106 -9.16 -11.72 -5.28
C ARG A 106 -9.54 -10.39 -5.93
N GLU A 107 -10.65 -9.80 -5.54
CA GLU A 107 -11.13 -8.52 -6.07
C GLU A 107 -10.15 -7.40 -5.69
N SER A 108 -9.81 -7.28 -4.40
CA SER A 108 -8.84 -6.30 -3.92
C SER A 108 -7.43 -6.53 -4.47
N LEU A 109 -7.02 -7.78 -4.72
CA LEU A 109 -5.77 -8.06 -5.45
C LEU A 109 -5.81 -7.52 -6.88
N ASN A 110 -6.92 -7.68 -7.61
CA ASN A 110 -7.02 -7.16 -8.97
C ASN A 110 -6.97 -5.63 -8.98
N GLU A 111 -7.64 -4.98 -8.02
CA GLU A 111 -7.55 -3.53 -7.81
C GLU A 111 -6.12 -3.09 -7.50
N ALA A 112 -5.43 -3.80 -6.61
CA ALA A 112 -4.05 -3.52 -6.26
C ALA A 112 -3.09 -3.66 -7.46
N ILE A 113 -3.30 -4.69 -8.30
CA ILE A 113 -2.53 -4.86 -9.53
C ILE A 113 -2.74 -3.67 -10.46
N LYS A 114 -4.00 -3.24 -10.65
CA LYS A 114 -4.30 -2.07 -11.48
C LYS A 114 -3.60 -0.81 -10.95
N LEU A 115 -3.74 -0.52 -9.66
CA LEU A 115 -3.12 0.65 -9.03
C LEU A 115 -1.59 0.62 -9.14
N VAL A 116 -0.96 -0.55 -9.03
CA VAL A 116 0.50 -0.68 -9.21
C VAL A 116 0.91 -0.50 -10.66
N LEU A 117 0.13 -0.99 -11.63
CA LEU A 117 0.41 -0.73 -13.06
C LEU A 117 0.31 0.76 -13.37
N ASP A 118 -0.75 1.43 -12.90
CA ASP A 118 -0.94 2.87 -13.06
C ASP A 118 0.23 3.65 -12.42
N TYR A 119 0.66 3.25 -11.22
CA TYR A 119 1.84 3.82 -10.55
C TYR A 119 3.13 3.63 -11.35
N CYS A 120 3.39 2.42 -11.88
CA CYS A 120 4.57 2.15 -12.69
C CYS A 120 4.59 2.96 -13.98
N GLU A 121 3.44 3.11 -14.66
CA GLU A 121 3.31 3.89 -15.89
C GLU A 121 3.59 5.38 -15.64
N GLN A 122 2.98 5.95 -14.60
CA GLN A 122 3.19 7.36 -14.22
C GLN A 122 4.65 7.66 -13.89
N ASN A 123 5.35 6.72 -13.26
CA ASN A 123 6.77 6.86 -12.91
C ASN A 123 7.74 6.36 -14.00
N LYS A 124 7.22 5.97 -15.17
CA LYS A 124 8.00 5.48 -16.32
C LYS A 124 8.94 4.33 -15.95
N TYR A 125 8.51 3.44 -15.08
CA TYR A 125 9.28 2.27 -14.71
C TYR A 125 9.35 1.27 -15.85
N CYS A 126 10.50 0.61 -15.98
CA CYS A 126 10.69 -0.41 -17.01
C CYS A 126 9.89 -1.68 -16.69
N VAL A 127 9.82 -2.57 -17.68
CA VAL A 127 9.08 -3.83 -17.59
C VAL A 127 9.62 -4.71 -16.45
N GLU A 128 10.92 -4.71 -16.22
CA GLU A 128 11.56 -5.51 -15.17
C GLU A 128 11.11 -5.09 -13.77
N ILE A 129 11.08 -3.78 -13.50
CA ILE A 129 10.61 -3.22 -12.21
C ILE A 129 9.12 -3.51 -12.04
N THR A 130 8.34 -3.28 -13.09
CA THR A 130 6.89 -3.53 -13.07
C THR A 130 6.60 -5.00 -12.78
N LYS A 131 7.29 -5.91 -13.46
CA LYS A 131 7.17 -7.37 -13.24
C LYS A 131 7.54 -7.75 -11.80
N ASP A 132 8.60 -7.18 -11.25
CA ASP A 132 9.00 -7.44 -9.86
C ASP A 132 7.90 -7.02 -8.88
N TYR A 133 7.32 -5.84 -9.04
CA TYR A 133 6.23 -5.36 -8.19
C TYR A 133 4.97 -6.23 -8.27
N ILE A 134 4.52 -6.57 -9.48
CA ILE A 134 3.37 -7.47 -9.66
C ILE A 134 3.65 -8.86 -9.07
N THR A 135 4.86 -9.38 -9.26
CA THR A 135 5.27 -10.67 -8.68
C THR A 135 5.23 -10.64 -7.15
N LYS A 136 5.69 -9.54 -6.53
CA LYS A 136 5.63 -9.35 -5.07
C LYS A 136 4.18 -9.30 -4.57
N LEU A 137 3.28 -8.58 -5.24
CA LEU A 137 1.85 -8.57 -4.89
C LEU A 137 1.25 -9.98 -4.89
N LEU A 138 1.48 -10.73 -5.97
CA LEU A 138 0.96 -12.10 -6.12
C LEU A 138 1.53 -13.04 -5.05
N LYS A 139 2.84 -12.98 -4.81
CA LYS A 139 3.49 -13.78 -3.76
C LYS A 139 2.92 -13.47 -2.38
N THR A 140 2.72 -12.19 -2.05
CA THR A 140 2.14 -11.77 -0.78
C THR A 140 0.72 -12.31 -0.61
N TYR A 141 -0.11 -12.17 -1.64
CA TYR A 141 -1.48 -12.71 -1.65
C TYR A 141 -1.51 -14.22 -1.39
N TYR A 142 -0.75 -15.00 -2.17
CA TYR A 142 -0.82 -16.47 -2.12
C TYR A 142 0.00 -17.12 -1.00
N ASN A 143 1.06 -16.49 -0.49
CA ASN A 143 1.92 -17.14 0.51
C ASN A 143 1.56 -16.73 1.94
N ILE A 144 1.19 -15.47 2.13
CA ILE A 144 1.02 -14.89 3.47
C ILE A 144 -0.46 -14.73 3.79
N ASN A 145 -1.26 -14.23 2.84
CA ASN A 145 -2.68 -13.94 3.08
C ASN A 145 -3.61 -15.11 2.76
N LYS A 146 -3.19 -16.02 1.89
CA LYS A 146 -3.89 -17.28 1.56
C LYS A 146 -2.99 -18.45 1.94
N SER A 147 -2.93 -18.80 3.23
CA SER A 147 -2.10 -19.93 3.66
C SER A 147 -2.42 -21.18 2.82
N PRO A 148 -1.42 -21.84 2.20
CA PRO A 148 -1.62 -23.08 1.43
C PRO A 148 -2.08 -24.26 2.32
N TYR A 149 -2.06 -24.09 3.64
CA TYR A 149 -2.59 -25.04 4.62
C TYR A 149 -4.01 -24.70 5.08
N SER A 150 -4.59 -23.61 4.58
CA SER A 150 -5.99 -23.25 4.87
C SER A 150 -6.92 -24.30 4.25
N PRO A 151 -7.74 -25.01 5.04
CA PRO A 151 -8.57 -26.12 4.56
C PRO A 151 -9.63 -25.73 3.50
N GLY A 152 -9.80 -24.44 3.20
CA GLY A 152 -10.80 -23.91 2.28
C GLY A 152 -10.27 -23.32 0.97
N ASP A 153 -8.96 -23.36 0.69
CA ASP A 153 -8.45 -22.85 -0.59
C ASP A 153 -8.49 -23.92 -1.68
N VAL A 154 -9.57 -23.88 -2.49
CA VAL A 154 -9.81 -24.78 -3.62
C VAL A 154 -8.75 -24.71 -4.74
N ASN A 155 -7.90 -23.67 -4.74
CA ASN A 155 -6.85 -23.49 -5.75
C ASN A 155 -5.51 -24.12 -5.35
N CYS A 156 -5.29 -24.35 -4.05
CA CYS A 156 -4.15 -25.11 -3.56
C CYS A 156 -4.59 -26.55 -3.31
N ARG A 157 -4.79 -27.33 -4.40
CA ARG A 157 -4.87 -28.79 -4.26
C ARG A 157 -3.62 -29.25 -3.54
N LYS A 158 -3.78 -29.77 -2.32
CA LYS A 158 -2.74 -30.56 -1.63
C LYS A 158 -2.17 -31.51 -2.67
N ARG A 159 -0.84 -31.47 -2.84
CA ARG A 159 -0.02 -32.33 -3.70
C ARG A 159 -0.79 -33.59 -4.10
N ILE A 160 -1.05 -33.78 -5.39
CA ILE A 160 -1.53 -35.06 -5.90
C ILE A 160 -0.44 -36.07 -5.53
N THR A 161 -0.67 -36.86 -4.48
CA THR A 161 0.24 -37.92 -4.02
C THR A 161 -0.01 -39.24 -4.72
N ASP A 162 -1.08 -39.34 -5.49
CA ASP A 162 -1.42 -40.54 -6.25
C ASP A 162 -1.59 -40.21 -7.73
N ILE A 163 -0.65 -40.71 -8.53
CA ILE A 163 -0.55 -40.50 -9.97
C ILE A 163 -1.36 -41.57 -10.73
N LYS A 164 -2.00 -42.52 -10.03
CA LYS A 164 -2.62 -43.69 -10.67
C LYS A 164 -3.95 -43.42 -11.35
N ASN A 165 -4.61 -42.29 -11.06
CA ASN A 165 -5.95 -41.99 -11.59
C ASN A 165 -6.05 -40.54 -12.13
N LEU A 166 -5.06 -40.10 -12.91
CA LEU A 166 -5.24 -38.95 -13.79
C LEU A 166 -5.84 -39.43 -15.13
N PRO A 167 -6.83 -38.72 -15.71
CA PRO A 167 -7.36 -39.01 -17.04
C PRO A 167 -6.31 -38.78 -18.14
#